data_AF-Q05BZ1-F1
#
_entry.id   AF-Q05BZ1-F1
#
_cell.length_a   1.000
_cell.length_b   1.000
_cell.length_c   1.000
_cell.angle_alpha   90.00
_cell.angle_beta   90.00
_cell.angle_gamma   90.00
#
_symmetry.space_group_name_H-M   'P 1'
#
loop_
_entity.id
_entity.type
_entity.pdbx_description
1 polymer ?
#
loop_
_entity_poly.entity_id
_entity_poly.type
_entity_poly.pdbx_seq_one_letter_code
_entity_poly.pdbx_strand_id
1 'polypeptide(L)'
;MNGEADCPTDLEMAAPKGQDRWSQEDMLTLLECMKNNLPSNDSSKFKTTESHMDWEKVAFKDFSGDMCKLKWVEISNEVRKFRTLTELILDAQEHVKNPYKGKKLKKHPDFPKKPLTPYFRFFMEKRAKYAKLHPEMSNLDLTKILSKKYKELPEKKKMKYIQDFQREKQEFERNLARFREDHPDLIQNAKKSDIPEKPKTPQQLWYTHEKKVYLKVRPDEIMRDYIQKHPELNISEEGITKSTLTKAERQLKDKFDGRPTKPPPNSYSLYCAELMANMKDVPSTERMVLCSQQWKLLSQKEKDAYHKKCDQK
;
A
#
# COMPACT_ATOMS: atom_id res chain seq x y z
N MET A 1 61.12 40.77 -39.41
CA MET A 1 59.70 40.94 -39.75
C MET A 1 58.91 40.79 -38.47
N ASN A 2 58.41 41.92 -37.96
CA ASN A 2 57.34 42.00 -36.96
C ASN A 2 56.12 41.26 -37.55
N GLY A 3 55.36 40.43 -36.84
CA GLY A 3 54.64 40.74 -35.61
C GLY A 3 53.23 41.18 -36.02
N GLU A 4 52.24 40.30 -35.88
CA GLU A 4 50.89 40.55 -35.32
C GLU A 4 49.97 39.35 -35.58
N ALA A 5 49.44 38.84 -34.47
CA ALA A 5 48.38 37.87 -34.42
C ALA A 5 47.05 38.62 -34.51
N ASP A 6 46.15 38.16 -35.38
CA ASP A 6 44.77 38.64 -35.40
C ASP A 6 43.82 37.44 -35.49
N CYS A 7 43.12 37.19 -34.39
CA CYS A 7 41.89 36.41 -34.37
C CYS A 7 40.73 37.39 -34.62
N PRO A 8 39.67 36.97 -35.33
CA PRO A 8 38.38 37.24 -34.71
C PRO A 8 37.34 36.12 -34.84
N THR A 9 36.78 35.82 -33.67
CA THR A 9 35.36 35.55 -33.38
C THR A 9 34.74 34.26 -33.89
N ASP A 10 34.88 33.22 -33.07
CA ASP A 10 33.79 32.28 -32.83
C ASP A 10 32.54 33.06 -32.40
N LEU A 11 31.51 33.03 -33.25
CA LEU A 11 30.13 33.36 -32.88
C LEU A 11 29.62 32.24 -31.97
N GLU A 12 30.00 32.33 -30.69
CA GLU A 12 29.33 31.60 -29.63
C GLU A 12 27.94 32.20 -29.46
N MET A 13 26.95 31.64 -30.17
CA MET A 13 25.54 31.92 -29.90
C MET A 13 25.20 31.33 -28.53
N ALA A 14 25.37 32.15 -27.49
CA ALA A 14 24.78 31.91 -26.20
C ALA A 14 23.26 31.80 -26.37
N ALA A 15 22.75 30.58 -26.24
CA ALA A 15 21.32 30.32 -26.15
C ALA A 15 20.72 31.18 -25.03
N PRO A 16 19.58 31.86 -25.24
CA PRO A 16 18.97 32.69 -24.21
C PRO A 16 18.59 31.80 -23.03
N LYS A 17 19.04 32.17 -21.82
CA LYS A 17 18.55 31.57 -20.57
C LYS A 17 17.02 31.65 -20.58
N GLY A 18 16.38 30.48 -20.59
CA GLY A 18 14.95 30.32 -20.86
C GLY A 18 14.08 31.25 -20.03
N GLN A 19 13.28 32.06 -20.72
CA GLN A 19 12.10 32.68 -20.13
C GLN A 19 11.16 31.54 -19.72
N ASP A 20 10.92 31.36 -18.43
CA ASP A 20 9.89 30.44 -17.96
C ASP A 20 8.55 30.92 -18.53
N ARG A 21 7.95 30.14 -19.43
CA ARG A 21 6.67 30.46 -20.10
C ARG A 21 5.50 30.59 -19.11
N TRP A 22 5.70 30.17 -17.86
CA TRP A 22 4.68 30.16 -16.82
C TRP A 22 4.76 31.42 -15.97
N SER A 23 3.66 32.19 -15.95
CA SER A 23 3.50 33.26 -14.97
C SER A 23 3.08 32.69 -13.60
N GLN A 24 3.19 33.51 -12.55
CA GLN A 24 2.67 33.16 -11.22
C GLN A 24 1.16 32.90 -11.25
N GLU A 25 0.40 33.64 -12.06
CA GLU A 25 -1.03 33.45 -12.23
C GLU A 25 -1.36 32.12 -12.90
N ASP A 26 -0.56 31.69 -13.89
CA ASP A 26 -0.72 30.40 -14.54
C ASP A 26 -0.44 29.25 -13.57
N MET A 27 0.60 29.38 -12.72
CA MET A 27 0.89 28.38 -11.70
C MET A 27 -0.23 28.27 -10.66
N LEU A 28 -0.82 29.39 -10.23
CA LEU A 28 -1.97 29.37 -9.31
C LEU A 28 -3.23 28.79 -9.98
N THR A 29 -3.45 29.09 -11.26
CA THR A 29 -4.55 28.55 -12.05
C THR A 29 -4.44 27.03 -12.19
N LEU A 30 -3.23 26.51 -12.44
CA LEU A 30 -2.95 25.07 -12.45
C LEU A 30 -3.38 24.41 -11.13
N LEU A 31 -2.98 24.98 -9.98
CA LEU A 31 -3.29 24.44 -8.67
C LEU A 31 -4.79 24.44 -8.37
N GLU A 32 -5.52 25.47 -8.81
CA GLU A 32 -6.98 25.51 -8.66
C GLU A 32 -7.68 24.51 -9.59
N CYS A 33 -7.24 24.37 -10.84
CA CYS A 33 -7.72 23.32 -11.75
C CYS A 33 -7.50 21.93 -11.16
N MET A 34 -6.32 21.68 -10.58
CA MET A 34 -6.02 20.42 -9.89
C MET A 34 -6.98 20.18 -8.72
N LYS A 35 -7.15 21.17 -7.85
CA LYS A 35 -8.03 21.08 -6.67
C LYS A 35 -9.48 20.77 -7.05
N ASN A 36 -10.00 21.38 -8.10
CA ASN A 36 -11.37 21.14 -8.58
C ASN A 36 -11.57 19.74 -9.18
N ASN A 37 -10.48 19.07 -9.57
CA ASN A 37 -10.49 17.69 -10.05
C ASN A 37 -10.22 16.66 -8.94
N LEU A 38 -10.00 17.08 -7.68
CA LEU A 38 -9.83 16.16 -6.56
C LEU A 38 -11.19 15.63 -6.02
N PRO A 39 -11.23 14.41 -5.47
CA PRO A 39 -12.41 13.92 -4.76
C PRO A 39 -12.76 14.83 -3.56
N SER A 40 -14.05 15.09 -3.33
CA SER A 40 -14.53 15.91 -2.20
C SER A 40 -14.12 15.40 -0.81
N ASN A 41 -13.69 14.14 -0.72
CA ASN A 41 -13.18 13.51 0.50
C ASN A 41 -11.92 12.71 0.19
N ASP A 42 -10.87 13.38 -0.28
CA ASP A 42 -9.58 12.76 -0.54
C ASP A 42 -8.88 12.39 0.77
N SER A 43 -9.01 11.12 1.14
CA SER A 43 -8.32 10.51 2.28
C SER A 43 -7.20 9.56 1.83
N SER A 44 -6.89 9.54 0.53
CA SER A 44 -5.87 8.68 -0.03
C SER A 44 -4.47 9.26 0.21
N LYS A 45 -3.45 8.42 0.08
CA LYS A 45 -2.07 8.91 0.11
C LYS A 45 -1.84 9.82 -1.10
N PHE A 46 -1.11 10.91 -0.91
CA PHE A 46 -0.71 11.87 -1.96
C PHE A 46 -0.39 11.21 -3.32
N LYS A 47 0.56 10.26 -3.33
CA LYS A 47 0.99 9.57 -4.57
C LYS A 47 -0.12 8.77 -5.25
N THR A 48 -1.06 8.24 -4.46
CA THR A 48 -2.20 7.48 -4.98
C THR A 48 -3.21 8.39 -5.66
N THR A 49 -3.48 9.57 -5.10
CA THR A 49 -4.39 10.53 -5.75
C THR A 49 -3.73 11.13 -6.98
N GLU A 50 -2.46 11.55 -6.87
CA GLU A 50 -1.68 12.10 -7.99
C GLU A 50 -1.61 11.14 -9.19
N SER A 51 -1.41 9.83 -8.96
CA SER A 51 -1.32 8.86 -10.05
C SER A 51 -2.60 8.67 -10.85
N HIS A 52 -3.76 9.00 -10.27
CA HIS A 52 -5.06 8.89 -10.93
C HIS A 52 -5.58 10.24 -11.42
N MET A 53 -4.76 11.29 -11.38
CA MET A 53 -5.15 12.61 -11.85
C MET A 53 -5.33 12.61 -13.36
N ASP A 54 -6.49 13.09 -13.80
CA ASP A 54 -6.84 13.25 -15.21
C ASP A 54 -6.28 14.58 -15.72
N TRP A 55 -5.05 14.53 -16.26
CA TRP A 55 -4.31 15.73 -16.66
C TRP A 55 -4.95 16.46 -17.84
N GLU A 56 -5.72 15.77 -18.68
CA GLU A 56 -6.49 16.42 -19.75
C GLU A 56 -7.60 17.31 -19.20
N LYS A 57 -8.18 16.98 -18.04
CA LYS A 57 -9.14 17.86 -17.34
C LYS A 57 -8.49 18.98 -16.54
N VAL A 58 -7.19 18.86 -16.26
CA VAL A 58 -6.41 19.89 -15.58
C VAL A 58 -5.84 20.92 -16.57
N ALA A 59 -5.70 20.52 -17.84
CA ALA A 59 -5.28 21.40 -18.93
C ALA A 59 -6.11 22.68 -19.00
N PHE A 60 -5.46 23.80 -19.27
CA PHE A 60 -6.10 25.11 -19.36
C PHE A 60 -5.34 26.02 -20.32
N LYS A 61 -6.04 27.00 -20.91
CA LYS A 61 -5.47 27.91 -21.92
C LYS A 61 -4.75 27.13 -23.04
N ASP A 62 -3.47 27.40 -23.24
CA ASP A 62 -2.55 26.81 -24.21
C ASP A 62 -1.61 25.76 -23.58
N PHE A 63 -1.85 25.38 -22.32
CA PHE A 63 -1.10 24.34 -21.61
C PHE A 63 -1.82 23.00 -21.67
N SER A 64 -1.20 22.02 -22.33
CA SER A 64 -1.71 20.66 -22.39
C SER A 64 -1.62 19.94 -21.03
N GLY A 65 -2.29 18.79 -20.91
CA GLY A 65 -2.23 17.98 -19.69
C GLY A 65 -0.80 17.57 -19.32
N ASP A 66 0.01 17.22 -20.31
CA ASP A 66 1.43 16.91 -20.10
C ASP A 66 2.25 18.12 -19.61
N MET A 67 2.00 19.32 -20.14
CA MET A 67 2.65 20.54 -19.66
C MET A 67 2.26 20.84 -18.21
N CYS A 68 0.97 20.70 -17.88
CA CYS A 68 0.45 20.85 -16.52
C CYS A 68 1.07 19.83 -15.55
N LYS A 69 1.21 18.57 -15.98
CA LYS A 69 1.84 17.51 -15.21
C LYS A 69 3.32 17.78 -14.95
N LEU A 70 4.07 18.21 -15.97
CA LEU A 70 5.48 18.56 -15.82
C LEU A 70 5.65 19.74 -14.85
N LYS A 71 4.86 20.81 -15.00
CA LYS A 71 4.93 21.95 -14.09
C LYS A 71 4.50 21.60 -12.68
N TRP A 72 3.50 20.73 -12.51
CA TRP A 72 3.16 20.18 -11.20
C TRP A 72 4.31 19.41 -10.58
N VAL A 73 5.02 18.55 -11.33
CA VAL A 73 6.16 17.80 -10.79
C VAL A 73 7.23 18.76 -10.26
N GLU A 74 7.54 19.82 -11.02
CA GLU A 74 8.47 20.89 -10.63
C GLU A 74 8.02 21.57 -9.32
N ILE A 75 6.80 22.13 -9.29
CA ILE A 75 6.24 22.80 -8.09
C ILE A 75 6.21 21.84 -6.89
N SER A 76 5.80 20.59 -7.12
CA SER A 76 5.63 19.60 -6.06
C SER A 76 6.95 19.22 -5.39
N ASN A 77 8.09 19.38 -6.07
CA ASN A 77 9.40 19.02 -5.50
C ASN A 77 9.87 20.01 -4.45
N GLU A 78 9.39 21.25 -4.50
CA GLU A 78 9.71 22.32 -3.55
C GLU A 78 8.75 22.34 -2.34
N VAL A 79 7.77 21.43 -2.28
CA VAL A 79 6.79 21.37 -1.19
C VAL A 79 6.84 20.04 -0.43
N ARG A 80 6.46 20.09 0.85
CA ARG A 80 6.34 18.89 1.68
C ARG A 80 5.24 17.97 1.17
N LYS A 81 5.54 16.67 1.05
CA LYS A 81 4.61 15.61 0.62
C LYS A 81 4.18 14.68 1.76
N PHE A 82 4.42 15.08 3.02
CA PHE A 82 4.05 14.32 4.22
C PHE A 82 2.98 15.04 5.02
N ARG A 83 2.18 14.28 5.77
CA ARG A 83 1.12 14.83 6.63
C ARG A 83 1.68 15.43 7.90
N THR A 84 1.15 16.58 8.26
CA THR A 84 1.38 17.25 9.54
C THR A 84 0.53 16.64 10.65
N LEU A 85 0.88 16.95 11.91
CA LEU A 85 0.09 16.55 13.06
C LEU A 85 -1.33 17.16 13.01
N THR A 86 -1.48 18.40 12.54
CA THR A 86 -2.79 19.06 12.39
C THR A 86 -3.70 18.25 11.46
N GLU A 87 -3.21 17.84 10.29
CA GLU A 87 -3.97 17.00 9.35
C GLU A 87 -4.31 15.63 9.96
N LEU A 88 -3.37 15.03 10.70
CA LEU A 88 -3.61 13.76 11.39
C LEU A 88 -4.65 13.88 12.50
N ILE A 89 -4.68 15.01 13.23
CA ILE A 89 -5.68 15.25 14.27
C ILE A 89 -7.07 15.41 13.67
N LEU A 90 -7.20 16.08 12.51
CA LEU A 90 -8.49 16.18 11.80
C LEU A 90 -9.02 14.79 11.41
N ASP A 91 -8.17 13.94 10.86
CA ASP A 91 -8.51 12.54 10.56
C ASP A 91 -8.91 11.76 11.82
N ALA A 92 -8.19 11.95 12.93
CA ALA A 92 -8.45 11.29 14.20
C ALA A 92 -9.80 11.74 14.81
N GLN A 93 -10.13 13.03 14.73
CA GLN A 93 -11.43 13.56 15.15
C GLN A 93 -12.57 12.94 14.34
N GLU A 94 -12.42 12.84 13.01
CA GLU A 94 -13.39 12.15 12.15
C GLU A 94 -13.51 10.67 12.50
N HIS A 95 -12.40 10.01 12.83
CA HIS A 95 -12.44 8.61 13.27
C HIS A 95 -13.19 8.44 14.60
N VAL A 96 -13.00 9.35 15.55
CA VAL A 96 -13.69 9.33 16.85
C VAL A 96 -15.18 9.61 16.70
N LYS A 97 -15.56 10.54 15.81
CA LYS A 97 -16.97 10.80 15.48
C LYS A 97 -17.63 9.61 14.77
N ASN A 98 -16.90 8.98 13.85
CA ASN A 98 -17.41 7.90 12.99
C ASN A 98 -16.56 6.61 13.12
N PRO A 99 -16.55 5.94 14.28
CA PRO A 99 -15.64 4.83 14.55
C PRO A 99 -15.91 3.57 13.70
N TYR A 100 -17.13 3.47 13.16
CA TYR A 100 -17.59 2.33 12.36
C TYR A 100 -17.56 2.59 10.85
N LYS A 101 -16.98 3.70 10.38
CA LYS A 101 -16.88 3.99 8.93
C LYS A 101 -16.06 2.93 8.18
N GLY A 102 -16.42 2.67 6.92
CA GLY A 102 -15.66 1.79 6.02
C GLY A 102 -15.62 0.32 6.47
N LYS A 103 -14.41 -0.24 6.63
CA LYS A 103 -14.22 -1.69 6.91
C LYS A 103 -14.86 -2.15 8.24
N LYS A 104 -15.07 -1.23 9.18
CA LYS A 104 -15.66 -1.52 10.50
C LYS A 104 -17.19 -1.46 10.52
N LEU A 105 -17.84 -1.11 9.40
CA LEU A 105 -19.31 -0.93 9.33
C LEU A 105 -20.08 -2.17 9.77
N LYS A 106 -19.63 -3.35 9.35
CA LYS A 106 -20.25 -4.64 9.73
C LYS A 106 -20.11 -4.99 11.22
N LYS A 107 -19.30 -4.23 11.98
CA LYS A 107 -19.12 -4.37 13.43
C LYS A 107 -19.97 -3.36 14.21
N HIS A 108 -20.72 -2.47 13.53
CA HIS A 108 -21.61 -1.54 14.21
C HIS A 108 -22.68 -2.33 14.99
N PRO A 109 -23.00 -1.94 16.24
CA PRO A 109 -23.99 -2.64 17.06
C PRO A 109 -25.33 -2.83 16.36
N ASP A 110 -25.80 -1.78 15.69
CA ASP A 110 -27.07 -1.77 14.96
C ASP A 110 -26.99 -2.32 13.53
N PHE A 111 -25.80 -2.73 13.05
CA PHE A 111 -25.69 -3.33 11.72
C PHE A 111 -26.39 -4.70 11.72
N PRO A 112 -27.43 -4.90 10.88
CA PRO A 112 -28.18 -6.14 10.89
C PRO A 112 -27.30 -7.35 10.58
N LYS A 113 -27.49 -8.44 11.32
CA LYS A 113 -26.79 -9.71 11.07
C LYS A 113 -27.49 -10.47 9.95
N LYS A 114 -26.70 -11.04 9.04
CA LYS A 114 -27.26 -11.87 7.96
C LYS A 114 -28.03 -13.06 8.54
N PRO A 115 -29.21 -13.38 8.00
CA PRO A 115 -29.98 -14.54 8.43
C PRO A 115 -29.21 -15.83 8.11
N LEU A 116 -29.40 -16.85 8.95
CA LEU A 116 -28.78 -18.15 8.76
C LEU A 116 -29.45 -18.87 7.58
N THR A 117 -28.64 -19.44 6.68
CA THR A 117 -29.20 -20.26 5.59
C THR A 117 -29.93 -21.50 6.17
N PRO A 118 -30.86 -22.10 5.41
CA PRO A 118 -31.64 -23.24 5.90
C PRO A 118 -30.79 -24.39 6.47
N TYR A 119 -29.68 -24.72 5.79
CA TYR A 119 -28.73 -25.71 6.27
C TYR A 119 -28.04 -25.30 7.57
N PHE A 120 -27.52 -24.06 7.64
CA PHE A 120 -26.80 -23.60 8.84
C PHE A 120 -27.74 -23.51 10.06
N ARG A 121 -29.01 -23.16 9.86
CA ARG A 121 -30.02 -23.19 10.92
C ARG A 121 -30.25 -24.61 11.43
N PHE A 122 -30.45 -25.58 10.53
CA PHE A 122 -30.53 -26.99 10.90
C PHE A 122 -29.27 -27.47 11.64
N PHE A 123 -28.10 -27.12 11.11
CA PHE A 123 -26.81 -27.48 11.68
C PHE A 123 -26.66 -26.97 13.11
N MET A 124 -26.94 -25.70 13.38
CA MET A 124 -26.83 -25.13 14.74
C MET A 124 -27.80 -25.80 15.73
N GLU A 125 -29.05 -26.07 15.32
CA GLU A 125 -30.04 -26.73 16.18
C GLU A 125 -29.64 -28.17 16.52
N LYS A 126 -29.12 -28.93 15.55
CA LYS A 126 -28.79 -30.35 15.73
C LYS A 126 -27.39 -30.58 16.28
N ARG A 127 -26.41 -29.74 15.94
CA ARG A 127 -25.02 -29.85 16.41
C ARG A 127 -24.93 -29.96 17.92
N ALA A 128 -25.63 -29.09 18.67
CA ALA A 128 -25.58 -29.12 20.12
C ALA A 128 -26.10 -30.45 20.72
N LYS A 129 -27.12 -31.05 20.09
CA LYS A 129 -27.68 -32.35 20.52
C LYS A 129 -26.73 -33.49 20.17
N TYR A 130 -26.19 -33.49 18.95
CA TYR A 130 -25.28 -34.53 18.48
C TYR A 130 -23.92 -34.48 19.19
N ALA A 131 -23.41 -33.31 19.55
CA ALA A 131 -22.20 -33.16 20.35
C ALA A 131 -22.35 -33.75 21.76
N LYS A 132 -23.55 -33.68 22.35
CA LYS A 132 -23.86 -34.33 23.64
C LYS A 132 -24.01 -35.85 23.51
N LEU A 133 -24.58 -36.32 22.41
CA LEU A 133 -24.78 -37.76 22.15
C LEU A 133 -23.50 -38.47 21.71
N HIS A 134 -22.56 -37.74 21.11
CA HIS A 134 -21.26 -38.25 20.68
C HIS A 134 -20.13 -37.34 21.20
N PRO A 135 -19.85 -37.32 22.53
CA PRO A 135 -18.81 -36.45 23.10
C PRO A 135 -17.40 -36.76 22.59
N GLU A 136 -17.13 -38.02 22.23
CA GLU A 136 -15.85 -38.46 21.67
C GLU A 136 -15.68 -38.14 20.18
N MET A 137 -16.73 -37.71 19.49
CA MET A 137 -16.68 -37.48 18.05
C MET A 137 -16.18 -36.08 17.72
N SER A 138 -15.27 -36.00 16.75
CA SER A 138 -14.69 -34.73 16.31
C SER A 138 -15.76 -33.81 15.69
N ASN A 139 -15.54 -32.50 15.82
CA ASN A 139 -16.40 -31.49 15.18
C ASN A 139 -16.49 -31.63 13.65
N LEU A 140 -15.42 -32.12 13.03
CA LEU A 140 -15.37 -32.38 11.59
C LEU A 140 -16.32 -33.52 11.22
N ASP A 141 -16.32 -34.61 11.99
CA ASP A 141 -17.15 -35.77 11.71
C ASP A 141 -18.63 -35.51 12.02
N LEU A 142 -18.91 -34.77 13.10
CA LEU A 142 -20.24 -34.22 13.37
C LEU A 142 -20.77 -33.39 12.20
N THR A 143 -19.92 -32.57 11.57
CA THR A 143 -20.31 -31.74 10.42
C THR A 143 -20.62 -32.57 9.18
N LYS A 144 -19.83 -33.60 8.89
CA LYS A 144 -20.09 -34.54 7.79
C LYS A 144 -21.43 -35.25 7.98
N ILE A 145 -21.68 -35.77 9.19
CA ILE A 145 -22.93 -36.47 9.52
C ILE A 145 -24.14 -35.54 9.37
N LEU A 146 -24.08 -34.33 9.92
CA LEU A 146 -25.17 -33.37 9.85
C LEU A 146 -25.43 -32.90 8.41
N SER A 147 -24.39 -32.73 7.59
CA SER A 147 -24.54 -32.43 6.17
C SER A 147 -25.30 -33.55 5.43
N LYS A 148 -24.93 -34.82 5.66
CA LYS A 148 -25.62 -35.98 5.09
C LYS A 148 -27.08 -36.05 5.56
N LYS A 149 -27.32 -35.90 6.86
CA LYS A 149 -28.68 -35.88 7.45
C LYS A 149 -29.55 -34.76 6.90
N TYR A 150 -28.99 -33.58 6.62
CA TYR A 150 -29.74 -32.49 5.99
C TYR A 150 -30.13 -32.80 4.53
N LYS A 151 -29.23 -33.44 3.76
CA LYS A 151 -29.54 -33.87 2.39
C LYS A 151 -30.65 -34.90 2.35
N GLU A 152 -30.62 -35.86 3.27
CA GLU A 152 -31.62 -36.93 3.44
C GLU A 152 -32.95 -36.44 4.07
N LEU A 153 -32.99 -35.18 4.56
CA LEU A 153 -34.18 -34.65 5.22
C LEU A 153 -35.36 -34.56 4.22
N PRO A 154 -36.58 -34.97 4.60
CA PRO A 154 -37.76 -34.83 3.76
C PRO A 154 -38.01 -33.37 3.38
N GLU A 155 -38.51 -33.14 2.17
CA GLU A 155 -38.72 -31.79 1.64
C GLU A 155 -39.66 -30.96 2.53
N LYS A 156 -40.71 -31.59 3.08
CA LYS A 156 -41.61 -30.95 4.04
C LYS A 156 -40.90 -30.39 5.28
N LYS A 157 -39.85 -31.07 5.77
CA LYS A 157 -39.05 -30.60 6.91
C LYS A 157 -38.02 -29.54 6.48
N LYS A 158 -37.46 -29.64 5.28
CA LYS A 158 -36.58 -28.60 4.69
C LYS A 158 -37.34 -27.30 4.45
N MET A 159 -38.58 -27.38 3.97
CA MET A 159 -39.46 -26.24 3.72
C MET A 159 -39.64 -25.35 4.94
N LYS A 160 -39.72 -25.92 6.15
CA LYS A 160 -39.73 -25.12 7.39
C LYS A 160 -38.50 -24.21 7.51
N TYR A 161 -37.30 -24.76 7.33
CA TYR A 161 -36.06 -23.99 7.41
C TYR A 161 -35.92 -22.97 6.26
N ILE A 162 -36.45 -23.30 5.08
CA ILE A 162 -36.48 -22.40 3.91
C ILE A 162 -37.40 -21.21 4.18
N GLN A 163 -38.62 -21.45 4.67
CA GLN A 163 -39.57 -20.39 5.02
C GLN A 163 -39.05 -19.49 6.14
N ASP A 164 -38.43 -20.08 7.17
CA ASP A 164 -37.79 -19.31 8.24
C ASP A 164 -36.67 -18.39 7.70
N PHE A 165 -35.82 -18.91 6.81
CA PHE A 165 -34.79 -18.12 6.15
C PHE A 165 -35.38 -16.99 5.31
N GLN A 166 -36.43 -17.25 4.53
CA GLN A 166 -37.08 -16.23 3.70
C GLN A 166 -37.67 -15.11 4.56
N ARG A 167 -38.36 -15.44 5.65
CA ARG A 167 -38.91 -14.47 6.59
C ARG A 167 -37.82 -13.62 7.25
N GLU A 168 -36.76 -14.25 7.74
CA GLU A 168 -35.64 -13.53 8.36
C GLU A 168 -34.82 -12.72 7.35
N LYS A 169 -34.77 -13.15 6.09
CA LYS A 169 -34.18 -12.38 4.99
C LYS A 169 -34.95 -11.08 4.72
N GLN A 170 -36.28 -11.15 4.69
CA GLN A 170 -37.12 -9.95 4.54
C GLN A 170 -36.97 -8.99 5.73
N GLU A 171 -36.90 -9.53 6.95
CA GLU A 171 -36.63 -8.73 8.16
C GLU A 171 -35.23 -8.08 8.11
N PHE A 172 -34.20 -8.84 7.71
CA PHE A 172 -32.86 -8.33 7.52
C PHE A 172 -32.81 -7.20 6.49
N GLU A 173 -33.51 -7.34 5.35
CA GLU A 173 -33.58 -6.30 4.32
C GLU A 173 -34.27 -5.03 4.84
N ARG A 174 -35.35 -5.16 5.60
CA ARG A 174 -36.03 -4.02 6.25
C ARG A 174 -35.14 -3.33 7.28
N ASN A 175 -34.50 -4.08 8.17
CA ASN A 175 -33.60 -3.50 9.17
C ASN A 175 -32.35 -2.90 8.52
N LEU A 176 -31.87 -3.48 7.41
CA LEU A 176 -30.76 -2.90 6.67
C LEU A 176 -31.15 -1.58 6.04
N ALA A 177 -32.38 -1.46 5.51
CA ALA A 177 -32.91 -0.21 5.00
C ALA A 177 -32.98 0.87 6.09
N ARG A 178 -33.58 0.56 7.25
CA ARG A 178 -33.61 1.47 8.42
C ARG A 178 -32.21 1.89 8.87
N PHE A 179 -31.29 0.94 8.98
CA PHE A 179 -29.89 1.24 9.29
C PHE A 179 -29.25 2.20 8.27
N ARG A 180 -29.67 2.17 6.99
CA ARG A 180 -29.20 3.14 6.00
C ARG A 180 -29.78 4.53 6.20
N GLU A 181 -31.03 4.62 6.64
CA GLU A 181 -31.73 5.87 6.92
C GLU A 181 -31.19 6.53 8.20
N ASP A 182 -30.96 5.73 9.25
CA ASP A 182 -30.49 6.22 10.55
C ASP A 182 -29.00 6.55 10.59
N HIS A 183 -28.20 5.94 9.70
CA HIS A 183 -26.75 6.13 9.64
C HIS A 183 -26.26 6.52 8.24
N PRO A 184 -26.72 7.64 7.66
CA PRO A 184 -26.34 8.06 6.32
C PRO A 184 -24.83 8.30 6.18
N ASP A 185 -24.19 8.82 7.23
CA ASP A 185 -22.76 9.15 7.28
C ASP A 185 -21.84 7.92 7.25
N LEU A 186 -22.35 6.77 7.68
CA LEU A 186 -21.63 5.50 7.68
C LEU A 186 -21.73 4.76 6.35
N ILE A 187 -22.76 5.08 5.55
CA ILE A 187 -23.05 4.45 4.25
C ILE A 187 -22.55 5.30 3.09
N GLN A 188 -22.41 6.61 3.26
CA GLN A 188 -21.63 7.45 2.35
C GLN A 188 -20.14 7.09 2.45
N ASN A 189 -19.76 6.09 1.66
CA ASN A 189 -18.47 5.94 0.99
C ASN A 189 -18.46 4.67 0.13
N ALA A 190 -19.46 4.56 -0.73
CA ALA A 190 -19.40 3.78 -1.95
C ALA A 190 -20.28 4.46 -3.01
N LYS A 191 -20.02 5.74 -3.31
CA LYS A 191 -20.06 6.07 -4.74
C LYS A 191 -19.08 5.07 -5.34
N LYS A 192 -19.56 4.13 -6.16
CA LYS A 192 -18.69 3.45 -7.11
C LYS A 192 -18.06 4.61 -7.84
N SER A 193 -16.83 4.93 -7.47
CA SER A 193 -16.03 5.82 -8.26
C SER A 193 -16.09 5.25 -9.68
N ASP A 194 -16.39 6.07 -10.67
CA ASP A 194 -16.10 5.78 -12.09
C ASP A 194 -14.58 5.66 -12.34
N ILE A 195 -13.82 5.21 -11.33
CA ILE A 195 -12.48 4.66 -11.50
C ILE A 195 -12.68 3.41 -12.35
N PRO A 196 -12.09 3.35 -13.56
CA PRO A 196 -12.04 2.11 -14.32
C PRO A 196 -11.56 1.00 -13.39
N GLU A 197 -12.36 -0.07 -13.27
CA GLU A 197 -11.99 -1.25 -12.48
C GLU A 197 -10.54 -1.58 -12.84
N LYS A 198 -9.61 -1.49 -11.87
CA LYS A 198 -8.16 -1.63 -12.13
C LYS A 198 -7.99 -2.78 -13.11
N PRO A 199 -7.31 -2.59 -14.26
CA PRO A 199 -7.17 -3.63 -15.25
C PRO A 199 -6.68 -4.86 -14.50
N LYS A 200 -7.54 -5.88 -14.49
CA LYS A 200 -7.26 -7.12 -13.78
C LYS A 200 -5.89 -7.57 -14.27
N THR A 201 -5.00 -7.87 -13.34
CA THR A 201 -3.65 -8.31 -13.71
C THR A 201 -3.78 -9.48 -14.70
N PRO A 202 -2.83 -9.69 -15.61
CA PRO A 202 -2.87 -10.85 -16.49
C PRO A 202 -3.13 -12.15 -15.72
N GLN A 203 -2.56 -12.29 -14.53
CA GLN A 203 -2.81 -13.40 -13.59
C GLN A 203 -4.25 -13.47 -13.07
N GLN A 204 -4.91 -12.34 -12.78
CA GLN A 204 -6.31 -12.29 -12.33
C GLN A 204 -7.31 -12.46 -13.48
N LEU A 205 -7.01 -11.93 -14.67
CA LEU A 205 -7.77 -12.17 -15.89
C LEU A 205 -7.69 -13.65 -16.25
N TRP A 206 -6.48 -14.20 -16.26
CA TRP A 206 -6.20 -15.62 -16.40
C TRP A 206 -6.92 -16.44 -15.34
N TYR A 207 -6.78 -16.15 -14.05
CA TYR A 207 -7.46 -16.90 -12.98
C TYR A 207 -9.00 -16.81 -13.06
N THR A 208 -9.56 -15.70 -13.55
CA THR A 208 -11.02 -15.52 -13.69
C THR A 208 -11.56 -16.18 -14.96
N HIS A 209 -10.81 -16.10 -16.06
CA HIS A 209 -11.10 -16.76 -17.33
C HIS A 209 -10.91 -18.27 -17.17
N GLU A 210 -9.75 -18.71 -16.71
CA GLU A 210 -9.43 -20.09 -16.40
C GLU A 210 -10.34 -20.66 -15.33
N LYS A 211 -10.58 -20.06 -14.16
CA LYS A 211 -11.52 -20.67 -13.19
C LYS A 211 -12.94 -20.85 -13.75
N LYS A 212 -13.39 -20.00 -14.69
CA LYS A 212 -14.67 -20.17 -15.41
C LYS A 212 -14.61 -21.19 -16.54
N VAL A 213 -13.47 -21.39 -17.19
CA VAL A 213 -13.23 -22.34 -18.30
C VAL A 213 -12.85 -23.73 -17.76
N TYR A 214 -12.01 -23.80 -16.74
CA TYR A 214 -11.52 -24.95 -15.97
C TYR A 214 -12.60 -25.63 -15.11
N LEU A 215 -13.62 -24.88 -14.65
CA LEU A 215 -14.86 -25.48 -14.10
C LEU A 215 -15.81 -25.98 -15.19
N LYS A 216 -15.55 -25.66 -16.47
CA LYS A 216 -16.37 -26.06 -17.61
C LYS A 216 -15.77 -27.18 -18.46
N VAL A 217 -14.46 -27.25 -18.62
CA VAL A 217 -13.80 -28.16 -19.57
C VAL A 217 -12.42 -28.54 -19.02
N ARG A 218 -12.00 -29.76 -19.30
CA ARG A 218 -10.88 -30.51 -18.70
C ARG A 218 -9.48 -29.86 -18.81
N PRO A 219 -8.52 -30.24 -17.93
CA PRO A 219 -7.42 -29.37 -17.45
C PRO A 219 -6.06 -29.38 -18.18
N ASP A 220 -5.68 -30.38 -18.98
CA ASP A 220 -4.23 -30.69 -19.12
C ASP A 220 -3.61 -30.53 -20.52
N GLU A 221 -4.39 -30.25 -21.56
CA GLU A 221 -3.87 -30.33 -22.94
C GLU A 221 -3.40 -28.97 -23.49
N ILE A 222 -4.00 -27.86 -23.06
CA ILE A 222 -3.75 -26.53 -23.61
C ILE A 222 -2.52 -25.84 -22.99
N MET A 223 -2.16 -26.17 -21.75
CA MET A 223 -1.02 -25.57 -21.04
C MET A 223 0.32 -25.95 -21.68
N ARG A 224 0.42 -27.12 -22.32
CA ARG A 224 1.64 -27.55 -23.04
C ARG A 224 1.83 -26.77 -24.33
N ASP A 225 0.73 -26.49 -25.03
CA ASP A 225 0.74 -25.79 -26.32
C ASP A 225 1.10 -24.30 -26.17
N TYR A 226 0.81 -23.71 -25.01
CA TYR A 226 1.07 -22.30 -24.71
C TYR A 226 2.54 -22.03 -24.33
N ILE A 227 3.17 -22.92 -23.54
CA ILE A 227 4.59 -22.80 -23.15
C ILE A 227 5.52 -22.95 -24.36
N GLN A 228 5.10 -23.73 -25.36
CA GLN A 228 5.86 -23.92 -26.60
C GLN A 228 5.82 -22.69 -27.52
N LYS A 229 4.86 -21.76 -27.33
CA LYS A 229 4.61 -20.62 -28.23
C LYS A 229 5.16 -19.28 -27.74
N HIS A 230 5.63 -19.16 -26.50
CA HIS A 230 6.05 -17.87 -25.90
C HIS A 230 7.34 -17.92 -25.03
N PRO A 231 8.52 -18.17 -25.61
CA PRO A 231 9.82 -18.15 -24.91
C PRO A 231 10.30 -16.74 -24.48
N GLU A 232 9.72 -15.67 -25.00
CA GLU A 232 10.11 -14.26 -24.80
C GLU A 232 9.77 -13.67 -23.43
N LEU A 233 9.08 -14.40 -22.55
CA LEU A 233 8.72 -13.91 -21.21
C LEU A 233 9.85 -14.05 -20.17
N ASN A 234 11.09 -14.29 -20.61
CA ASN A 234 12.23 -14.48 -19.73
C ASN A 234 13.16 -13.24 -19.71
N ILE A 235 13.32 -12.65 -18.51
CA ILE A 235 14.44 -11.79 -18.04
C ILE A 235 14.41 -10.31 -18.55
N SER A 236 14.90 -9.24 -17.88
CA SER A 236 15.60 -8.87 -16.62
C SER A 236 15.24 -7.39 -16.31
N GLU A 237 15.22 -6.91 -15.06
CA GLU A 237 16.38 -6.32 -14.34
C GLU A 237 17.15 -5.25 -15.14
N GLU A 238 16.72 -3.97 -15.12
CA GLU A 238 17.57 -2.81 -15.41
C GLU A 238 16.81 -1.49 -15.15
N GLY A 239 17.16 -0.76 -14.09
CA GLY A 239 16.57 0.57 -13.85
C GLY A 239 16.60 1.08 -12.42
N ILE A 240 17.77 1.05 -11.75
CA ILE A 240 17.95 1.73 -10.46
C ILE A 240 18.82 2.96 -10.69
N THR A 241 18.22 4.15 -10.65
CA THR A 241 18.95 5.44 -10.65
C THR A 241 18.83 6.16 -9.30
N LYS A 242 19.88 6.91 -8.96
CA LYS A 242 20.34 7.22 -7.60
C LYS A 242 19.52 8.33 -6.90
N SER A 243 19.35 8.16 -5.59
CA SER A 243 18.43 8.90 -4.70
C SER A 243 18.94 10.28 -4.23
N THR A 244 18.05 11.27 -4.23
CA THR A 244 18.23 12.68 -3.83
C THR A 244 18.06 12.98 -2.33
N LEU A 245 17.88 11.95 -1.48
CA LEU A 245 17.67 12.13 -0.03
C LEU A 245 18.93 12.64 0.67
N THR A 246 18.76 13.61 1.58
CA THR A 246 19.80 13.99 2.53
C THR A 246 20.13 12.83 3.48
N LYS A 247 21.26 12.90 4.18
CA LYS A 247 21.76 11.80 5.02
C LYS A 247 20.79 11.42 6.15
N ALA A 248 20.13 12.42 6.76
CA ALA A 248 19.16 12.20 7.83
C ALA A 248 17.84 11.61 7.30
N GLU A 249 17.36 12.11 6.16
CA GLU A 249 16.14 11.61 5.51
C GLU A 249 16.31 10.17 5.00
N ARG A 250 17.50 9.85 4.49
CA ARG A 250 17.85 8.48 4.07
C ARG A 250 17.86 7.52 5.25
N GLN A 251 18.39 7.94 6.41
CA GLN A 251 18.37 7.12 7.63
C GLN A 251 16.98 6.87 8.18
N LEU A 252 16.10 7.88 8.13
CA LEU A 252 14.70 7.72 8.54
C LEU A 252 13.95 6.78 7.59
N LYS A 253 14.20 6.93 6.29
CA LYS A 253 13.63 6.03 5.28
C LYS A 253 14.13 4.59 5.44
N ASP A 254 15.44 4.38 5.60
CA ASP A 254 16.03 3.04 5.78
C ASP A 254 15.50 2.35 7.06
N LYS A 255 15.27 3.10 8.15
CA LYS A 255 14.62 2.57 9.37
C LYS A 255 13.15 2.20 9.13
N PHE A 256 12.39 3.04 8.43
CA PHE A 256 10.98 2.80 8.12
C PHE A 256 10.80 1.59 7.19
N ASP A 257 11.68 1.43 6.20
CA ASP A 257 11.68 0.31 5.25
C ASP A 257 12.27 -0.99 5.85
N GLY A 258 12.69 -0.98 7.13
CA GLY A 258 13.24 -2.15 7.81
C GLY A 258 14.63 -2.57 7.31
N ARG A 259 15.38 -1.67 6.67
CA ARG A 259 16.68 -1.96 6.09
C ARG A 259 17.74 -2.10 7.20
N PRO A 260 18.53 -3.19 7.22
CA PRO A 260 19.52 -3.40 8.26
C PRO A 260 20.60 -2.31 8.22
N THR A 261 21.05 -1.87 9.41
CA THR A 261 22.13 -0.89 9.53
C THR A 261 23.41 -1.48 8.95
N LYS A 262 24.10 -0.74 8.09
CA LYS A 262 25.35 -1.21 7.48
C LYS A 262 26.37 -1.59 8.56
N PRO A 263 27.06 -2.74 8.41
CA PRO A 263 28.11 -3.11 9.35
C PRO A 263 29.25 -2.08 9.30
N PRO A 264 29.99 -1.90 10.40
CA PRO A 264 31.12 -0.99 10.44
C PRO A 264 32.13 -1.33 9.34
N PRO A 265 32.61 -0.34 8.57
CA PRO A 265 33.39 -0.61 7.36
C PRO A 265 34.83 -1.09 7.60
N ASN A 266 35.32 -1.00 8.84
CA ASN A 266 36.65 -1.47 9.21
C ASN A 266 36.73 -1.72 10.74
N SER A 267 37.83 -2.35 11.15
CA SER A 267 38.13 -2.71 12.55
C SER A 267 38.07 -1.52 13.51
N TYR A 268 38.59 -0.36 13.10
CA TYR A 268 38.55 0.87 13.88
C TYR A 268 37.12 1.38 14.08
N SER A 269 36.29 1.35 13.03
CA SER A 269 34.89 1.77 13.10
C SER A 269 34.06 0.83 13.96
N LEU A 270 34.38 -0.48 13.94
CA LEU A 270 33.77 -1.48 14.82
C LEU A 270 34.14 -1.20 16.28
N TYR A 271 35.41 -0.95 16.58
CA TYR A 271 35.87 -0.55 17.91
C TYR A 271 35.18 0.72 18.41
N CYS A 272 35.11 1.75 17.55
CA CYS A 272 34.42 3.01 17.88
C CYS A 272 32.94 2.77 18.21
N ALA A 273 32.24 1.94 17.44
CA ALA A 273 30.84 1.62 17.67
C ALA A 273 30.62 0.89 19.01
N GLU A 274 31.47 -0.09 19.34
CA GLU A 274 31.40 -0.82 20.62
C GLU A 274 31.71 0.09 21.81
N LEU A 275 32.76 0.92 21.71
CA LEU A 275 33.16 1.82 22.79
C LEU A 275 32.10 2.91 23.04
N MET A 276 31.51 3.48 21.98
CA MET A 276 30.46 4.49 22.09
C MET A 276 29.18 3.96 22.73
N ALA A 277 28.87 2.68 22.57
CA ALA A 277 27.71 2.04 23.19
C ALA A 277 27.81 1.98 24.73
N ASN A 278 29.05 1.97 25.25
CA ASN A 278 29.35 1.85 26.68
C ASN A 278 29.58 3.21 27.36
N MET A 279 29.86 4.29 26.62
CA MET A 279 30.09 5.64 27.15
C MET A 279 28.82 6.49 27.08
N LYS A 280 27.79 6.15 27.87
CA LYS A 280 26.48 6.85 27.81
C LYS A 280 26.50 8.26 28.40
N ASP A 281 27.42 8.54 29.32
CA ASP A 281 27.45 9.78 30.12
C ASP A 281 28.41 10.87 29.57
N VAL A 282 29.15 10.57 28.50
CA VAL A 282 30.07 11.52 27.84
C VAL A 282 29.36 12.21 26.67
N PRO A 283 29.53 13.53 26.42
CA PRO A 283 28.94 14.20 25.26
C PRO A 283 29.36 13.57 23.92
N SER A 284 28.43 13.47 22.95
CA SER A 284 28.68 12.74 21.68
C SER A 284 29.85 13.30 20.86
N THR A 285 30.09 14.62 20.96
CA THR A 285 31.20 15.32 20.32
C THR A 285 32.56 14.90 20.88
N GLU A 286 32.63 14.52 22.15
CA GLU A 286 33.86 14.10 22.83
C GLU A 286 34.11 12.59 22.69
N ARG A 287 33.05 11.78 22.54
CA ARG A 287 33.17 10.31 22.39
C ARG A 287 34.09 9.90 21.23
N MET A 288 34.01 10.58 20.09
CA MET A 288 34.85 10.27 18.92
C MET A 288 36.34 10.57 19.17
N VAL A 289 36.64 11.61 19.96
CA VAL A 289 38.02 11.98 20.32
C VAL A 289 38.62 10.90 21.23
N LEU A 290 37.85 10.44 22.22
CA LEU A 290 38.25 9.35 23.11
C LEU A 290 38.47 8.04 22.36
N CYS A 291 37.58 7.69 21.41
CA CYS A 291 37.76 6.50 20.56
C CYS A 291 39.09 6.54 19.79
N SER A 292 39.47 7.71 19.24
CA SER A 292 40.73 7.85 18.53
C SER A 292 41.96 7.73 19.44
N GLN A 293 41.91 8.34 20.63
CA GLN A 293 42.99 8.27 21.61
C GLN A 293 43.19 6.85 22.13
N GLN A 294 42.12 6.17 22.52
CA GLN A 294 42.22 4.81 23.03
C GLN A 294 42.65 3.81 21.94
N TRP A 295 42.18 3.97 20.69
CA TRP A 295 42.64 3.11 19.59
C TRP A 295 44.16 3.21 19.35
N LYS A 296 44.76 4.39 19.53
CA LYS A 296 46.22 4.55 19.42
C LYS A 296 46.97 3.80 20.51
N LEU A 297 46.40 3.71 21.71
CA LEU A 297 46.97 3.03 22.87
C LEU A 297 46.79 1.50 22.85
N LEU A 298 45.87 0.98 22.02
CA LEU A 298 45.70 -0.48 21.86
C LEU A 298 46.94 -1.13 21.26
N SER A 299 47.26 -2.31 21.78
CA SER A 299 48.30 -3.19 21.25
C SER A 299 47.95 -3.72 19.86
N GLN A 300 48.96 -4.16 19.11
CA GLN A 300 48.75 -4.73 17.79
C GLN A 300 47.83 -5.97 17.83
N LYS A 301 48.00 -6.81 18.86
CA LYS A 301 47.17 -8.01 19.08
C LYS A 301 45.68 -7.67 19.26
N GLU A 302 45.38 -6.59 19.98
CA GLU A 302 43.99 -6.13 20.17
C GLU A 302 43.41 -5.57 18.86
N LYS A 303 44.20 -4.80 18.12
CA LYS A 303 43.80 -4.30 16.79
C LYS A 303 43.52 -5.45 15.83
N ASP A 304 44.37 -6.48 15.81
CA ASP A 304 44.20 -7.67 14.97
C ASP A 304 42.93 -8.46 15.34
N ALA A 305 42.56 -8.52 16.63
CA ALA A 305 41.31 -9.12 17.07
C ALA A 305 40.08 -8.36 16.51
N TYR A 306 40.15 -7.02 16.46
CA TYR A 306 39.11 -6.20 15.84
C TYR A 306 39.05 -6.35 14.31
N HIS A 307 40.19 -6.54 13.64
CA HIS A 307 40.22 -6.91 12.23
C HIS A 307 39.50 -8.22 11.98
N LYS A 308 39.86 -9.28 12.72
CA LYS A 308 39.22 -10.58 12.58
C LYS A 308 37.71 -10.55 12.88
N LYS A 309 37.27 -9.76 13.86
CA LYS A 309 35.83 -9.58 14.16
C LYS A 309 35.07 -8.84 13.06
N CYS A 310 35.72 -7.90 12.37
CA CYS A 310 35.13 -7.18 11.27
C CYS A 310 34.94 -8.09 10.04
N ASP A 311 35.88 -9.01 9.81
CA ASP A 311 35.86 -9.93 8.65
C ASP A 311 34.87 -11.10 8.81
N GLN A 312 34.32 -11.32 10.01
CA GLN A 312 33.42 -12.43 10.34
C GLN A 312 31.91 -12.07 10.38
N LYS A 313 31.52 -10.84 10.05
CA LYS A 313 30.13 -10.33 10.12
C LYS A 313 29.54 -10.00 8.76
#